data_AF-A0A1K1MRA8-F1
#
_entry.id   AF-A0A1K1MRA8-F1
#
_cell.length_a   1.000
_cell.length_b   1.000
_cell.length_c   1.000
_cell.angle_alpha   90.00
_cell.angle_beta   90.00
_cell.angle_gamma   90.00
#
_symmetry.space_group_name_H-M   'P 1'
#
loop_
_entity.id
_entity.type
_entity.pdbx_description
1 polymer ?
#
loop_
_entity_poly.entity_id
_entity_poly.type
_entity_poly.pdbx_seq_one_letter_code
_entity_poly.pdbx_strand_id
1 'polypeptide(L)'
;MGILSAIHDLIFGSPERNDAVDRTSTVERPMTAERPPVTKPPVNTENEQIVIDSLRIEGYDAAWADDYRTVIEQLKQSGEVGKANSGDLDKLYKFSDKRLPAEVLWFFRFCNIPAGKGLYFGDVRFLGIEDVIRANTDAVPGYCVFPQGFMTIAETSIGDALCIDLDHKSEDGLEEVYEDYVANKPIYQIPHELVGEDGVMTLDGPQPLTRENIVAMSFKVGLDFSDFMLIMARDDIQLLEADLLQKQFDGKKKRMENAYN
;
A
#
# COMPACT_ATOMS: atom_id res chain seq x y z
N MET A 1 22.27 -17.48 -4.07
CA MET A 1 21.04 -18.30 -3.95
C MET A 1 20.73 -18.64 -2.48
N GLY A 2 20.71 -17.70 -1.53
CA GLY A 2 20.61 -18.07 -0.09
C GLY A 2 19.91 -17.10 0.85
N ILE A 3 19.34 -16.00 0.36
CA ILE A 3 18.70 -14.96 1.22
C ILE A 3 17.20 -14.80 0.88
N LEU A 4 16.81 -14.91 -0.39
CA LEU A 4 15.41 -14.94 -0.86
C LEU A 4 14.50 -15.98 -0.17
N SER A 5 15.04 -17.16 0.20
CA SER A 5 14.27 -18.17 0.95
C SER A 5 13.95 -17.69 2.36
N ALA A 6 14.88 -16.96 3.00
CA ALA A 6 14.74 -16.58 4.40
C ALA A 6 13.70 -15.48 4.60
N ILE A 7 13.61 -14.49 3.70
CA ILE A 7 12.61 -13.42 3.77
C ILE A 7 11.21 -13.94 3.43
N HIS A 8 11.07 -14.78 2.40
CA HIS A 8 9.81 -15.42 2.07
C HIS A 8 9.31 -16.33 3.22
N ASP A 9 10.19 -17.10 3.86
CA ASP A 9 9.86 -17.91 5.04
C ASP A 9 9.56 -17.05 6.29
N LEU A 10 10.18 -15.86 6.44
CA LEU A 10 9.91 -14.91 7.54
C LEU A 10 8.56 -14.18 7.39
N ILE A 11 8.12 -13.95 6.16
CA ILE A 11 6.90 -13.18 5.84
C ILE A 11 5.68 -14.10 5.67
N PHE A 12 5.83 -15.22 4.97
CA PHE A 12 4.69 -16.05 4.57
C PHE A 12 4.58 -17.38 5.32
N GLY A 13 5.63 -17.81 6.03
CA GLY A 13 5.67 -19.10 6.71
C GLY A 13 5.70 -20.26 5.71
N SER A 14 6.60 -21.21 5.91
CA SER A 14 6.68 -22.39 5.04
C SER A 14 5.35 -23.18 5.07
N PRO A 15 4.75 -23.50 3.91
CA PRO A 15 3.54 -24.33 3.87
C PRO A 15 3.89 -25.76 4.28
N GLU A 16 3.34 -26.23 5.39
CA GLU A 16 3.44 -27.64 5.79
C GLU A 16 2.88 -28.52 4.67
N ARG A 17 3.73 -29.42 4.14
CA ARG A 17 3.35 -30.48 3.22
C ARG A 17 2.39 -31.44 3.93
N ASN A 18 1.13 -31.43 3.50
CA ASN A 18 0.22 -32.53 3.78
C ASN A 18 0.44 -33.64 2.75
N ASP A 19 1.24 -34.62 3.14
CA ASP A 19 1.30 -35.90 2.43
C ASP A 19 -0.04 -36.63 2.55
N ALA A 20 -0.43 -37.22 1.42
CA ALA A 20 -1.65 -37.97 1.24
C ALA A 20 -1.76 -39.14 2.23
N VAL A 21 -2.94 -39.28 2.86
CA VAL A 21 -3.32 -40.51 3.57
C VAL A 21 -4.61 -41.07 2.99
N ASP A 22 -4.46 -42.33 2.65
CA ASP A 22 -5.36 -43.28 2.03
C ASP A 22 -6.68 -43.47 2.79
N ARG A 23 -7.77 -43.65 2.04
CA ARG A 23 -9.11 -43.90 2.59
C ARG A 23 -9.32 -45.41 2.72
N THR A 24 -9.28 -45.92 3.95
CA THR A 24 -10.24 -46.93 4.45
C THR A 24 -10.03 -47.20 5.93
N SER A 25 -11.01 -46.88 6.78
CA SER A 25 -11.72 -47.86 7.63
C SER A 25 -12.60 -47.15 8.65
N THR A 26 -13.82 -47.65 8.77
CA THR A 26 -14.81 -47.35 9.81
C THR A 26 -14.35 -47.86 11.17
N VAL A 27 -14.15 -46.97 12.14
CA VAL A 27 -14.05 -47.32 13.57
C VAL A 27 -14.80 -46.29 14.41
N GLU A 28 -15.52 -46.82 15.40
CA GLU A 28 -16.53 -46.20 16.27
C GLU A 28 -16.00 -45.02 17.10
N ARG A 29 -16.87 -44.02 17.34
CA ARG A 29 -16.59 -42.86 18.19
C ARG A 29 -16.62 -43.24 19.68
N PRO A 30 -15.56 -42.96 20.47
CA PRO A 30 -15.66 -42.87 21.91
C PRO A 30 -15.96 -41.42 22.37
N MET A 31 -16.52 -41.34 23.56
CA MET A 31 -17.06 -40.14 24.20
C MET A 31 -16.02 -39.02 24.40
N THR A 32 -16.54 -37.79 24.31
CA THR A 32 -15.87 -36.49 24.40
C THR A 32 -15.12 -36.28 25.72
N ALA A 33 -13.80 -36.14 25.63
CA ALA A 33 -12.99 -35.45 26.64
C ALA A 33 -13.03 -33.93 26.36
N GLU A 34 -13.28 -33.12 27.38
CA GLU A 34 -13.23 -31.66 27.31
C GLU A 34 -11.85 -31.21 26.83
N ARG A 35 -11.82 -30.42 25.75
CA ARG A 35 -10.58 -29.80 25.26
C ARG A 35 -10.11 -28.76 26.29
N PRO A 36 -8.83 -28.75 26.68
CA PRO A 36 -8.29 -27.68 27.51
C PRO A 36 -8.37 -26.33 26.76
N PRO A 37 -8.52 -25.20 27.48
CA PRO A 37 -8.60 -23.88 26.88
C PRO A 37 -7.34 -23.60 26.07
N VAL A 38 -7.52 -23.24 24.80
CA VAL A 38 -6.44 -22.82 23.91
C VAL A 38 -5.90 -21.49 24.42
N THR A 39 -4.79 -21.53 25.16
CA THR A 39 -4.03 -20.32 25.50
C THR A 39 -3.42 -19.77 24.21
N LYS A 40 -3.84 -18.58 23.80
CA LYS A 40 -3.23 -17.87 22.67
C LYS A 40 -1.71 -17.76 22.92
N PRO A 41 -0.86 -18.12 21.95
CA PRO A 41 0.58 -17.96 22.10
C PRO A 41 0.91 -16.46 22.29
N PRO A 42 1.90 -16.13 23.12
CA PRO A 42 2.31 -14.75 23.32
C PRO A 42 2.82 -14.16 21.99
N VAL A 43 2.44 -12.90 21.73
CA VAL A 43 2.93 -12.13 20.58
C VAL A 43 4.43 -11.91 20.77
N ASN A 44 5.27 -12.57 19.95
CA ASN A 44 6.73 -12.51 20.10
C ASN A 44 7.28 -11.17 19.58
N THR A 45 7.80 -10.34 20.48
CA THR A 45 8.45 -9.04 20.22
C THR A 45 9.81 -9.17 19.53
N GLU A 46 10.44 -10.35 19.52
CA GLU A 46 11.73 -10.58 18.84
C GLU A 46 11.64 -10.44 17.32
N ASN A 47 10.49 -10.82 16.73
CA ASN A 47 10.27 -10.70 15.28
C ASN A 47 10.09 -9.25 14.81
N GLU A 48 9.71 -8.33 15.70
CA GLU A 48 9.59 -6.91 15.37
C GLU A 48 10.98 -6.25 15.33
N GLN A 49 11.84 -6.57 16.30
CA GLN A 49 13.19 -6.01 16.38
C GLN A 49 14.09 -6.50 15.25
N ILE A 50 14.02 -7.78 14.87
CA ILE A 50 14.78 -8.35 13.75
C ILE A 50 14.49 -7.61 12.44
N VAL A 51 13.22 -7.31 12.16
CA VAL A 51 12.84 -6.65 10.91
C VAL A 51 13.23 -5.17 10.92
N ILE A 52 13.15 -4.50 12.07
CA ILE A 52 13.62 -3.11 12.20
C ILE A 52 15.15 -3.05 12.06
N ASP A 53 15.85 -4.06 12.56
CA ASP A 53 17.29 -4.18 12.36
C ASP A 53 17.63 -4.50 10.89
N SER A 54 16.81 -5.28 10.16
CA SER A 54 16.95 -5.46 8.71
C SER A 54 16.74 -4.16 7.93
N LEU A 55 15.74 -3.35 8.30
CA LEU A 55 15.50 -2.04 7.68
C LEU A 55 16.63 -1.03 7.99
N ARG A 56 17.22 -1.11 9.19
CA ARG A 56 18.42 -0.33 9.57
C ARG A 56 19.69 -0.74 8.82
N ILE A 57 19.77 -1.99 8.35
CA ILE A 57 20.93 -2.50 7.61
C ILE A 57 20.93 -2.00 6.15
N GLU A 58 19.79 -1.55 5.62
CA GLU A 58 19.58 -1.33 4.17
C GLU A 58 19.38 0.15 3.77
N GLY A 59 20.02 1.08 4.49
CA GLY A 59 20.16 2.47 4.02
C GLY A 59 19.14 3.49 4.55
N TYR A 60 18.17 3.06 5.36
CA TYR A 60 17.36 3.98 6.18
C TYR A 60 18.07 4.28 7.49
N ASP A 61 18.19 5.56 7.86
CA ASP A 61 18.85 5.92 9.12
C ASP A 61 18.02 5.51 10.35
N ALA A 62 18.65 5.50 11.53
CA ALA A 62 17.97 5.11 12.76
C ALA A 62 16.80 6.04 13.13
N ALA A 63 16.81 7.30 12.68
CA ALA A 63 15.74 8.26 12.93
C ALA A 63 14.50 7.94 12.08
N TRP A 64 14.67 7.43 10.85
CA TRP A 64 13.57 6.98 10.00
C TRP A 64 12.74 5.88 10.65
N ALA A 65 13.41 4.87 11.23
CA ALA A 65 12.72 3.78 11.92
C ALA A 65 11.97 4.28 13.16
N ASP A 66 12.48 5.32 13.83
CA ASP A 66 11.86 5.91 15.02
C ASP A 66 10.65 6.80 14.66
N ASP A 67 10.73 7.60 13.58
CA ASP A 67 9.60 8.37 13.04
C ASP A 67 8.47 7.42 12.61
N TYR A 68 8.79 6.35 11.87
CA TYR A 68 7.80 5.39 11.41
C TYR A 68 7.19 4.58 12.56
N ARG A 69 7.99 4.18 13.57
CA ARG A 69 7.47 3.59 14.80
C ARG A 69 6.52 4.53 15.51
N THR A 70 6.87 5.81 15.60
CA THR A 70 6.03 6.82 16.24
C THR A 70 4.67 6.89 15.56
N VAL A 71 4.64 6.88 14.21
CA VAL A 71 3.38 6.78 13.46
C VAL A 71 2.62 5.52 13.85
N ILE A 72 3.21 4.32 13.71
CA ILE A 72 2.54 3.05 14.06
C ILE A 72 2.02 3.05 15.50
N GLU A 73 2.76 3.60 16.46
CA GLU A 73 2.36 3.67 17.87
C GLU A 73 1.17 4.61 18.08
N GLN A 74 1.20 5.80 17.47
CA GLN A 74 0.05 6.72 17.46
C GLN A 74 -1.18 6.04 16.86
N LEU A 75 -0.99 5.26 15.79
CA LEU A 75 -2.04 4.49 15.16
C LEU A 75 -2.61 3.42 16.11
N LYS A 76 -1.75 2.63 16.75
CA LYS A 76 -2.19 1.62 17.72
C LYS A 76 -2.98 2.22 18.88
N GLN A 77 -2.65 3.44 19.31
CA GLN A 77 -3.35 4.13 20.39
C GLN A 77 -4.78 4.56 20.03
N SER A 78 -5.10 4.75 18.73
CA SER A 78 -6.47 5.05 18.30
C SER A 78 -7.43 3.87 18.50
N GLY A 79 -6.89 2.65 18.64
CA GLY A 79 -7.67 1.43 18.82
C GLY A 79 -8.37 0.92 17.55
N GLU A 80 -8.17 1.59 16.41
CA GLU A 80 -8.85 1.26 15.15
C GLU A 80 -8.02 0.37 14.21
N VAL A 81 -6.80 0.01 14.60
CA VAL A 81 -5.85 -0.74 13.77
C VAL A 81 -5.44 -2.05 14.43
N GLY A 82 -5.45 -3.12 13.64
CA GLY A 82 -4.94 -4.44 13.99
C GLY A 82 -3.69 -4.81 13.19
N LYS A 83 -3.18 -6.03 13.40
CA LYS A 83 -2.15 -6.62 12.53
C LYS A 83 -2.84 -7.39 11.40
N ALA A 84 -2.37 -7.26 10.16
CA ALA A 84 -2.80 -8.19 9.11
C ALA A 84 -2.31 -9.61 9.44
N ASN A 85 -3.14 -10.62 9.17
CA ASN A 85 -2.68 -12.00 9.15
C ASN A 85 -1.93 -12.28 7.84
N SER A 86 -1.14 -13.36 7.82
CA SER A 86 -0.36 -13.75 6.64
C SER A 86 -1.23 -14.00 5.39
N GLY A 87 -2.45 -14.50 5.58
CA GLY A 87 -3.40 -14.73 4.49
C GLY A 87 -3.86 -13.43 3.81
N ASP A 88 -4.09 -12.37 4.57
CA ASP A 88 -4.49 -11.07 3.99
C ASP A 88 -3.33 -10.37 3.29
N LEU A 89 -2.11 -10.48 3.84
CA LEU A 89 -0.90 -9.98 3.17
C LEU A 89 -0.63 -10.72 1.86
N ASP A 90 -0.75 -12.05 1.85
CA ASP A 90 -0.60 -12.86 0.63
C ASP A 90 -1.67 -12.54 -0.42
N LYS A 91 -2.93 -12.31 0.00
CA LYS A 91 -3.99 -11.84 -0.90
C LYS A 91 -3.62 -10.50 -1.53
N LEU A 92 -3.21 -9.52 -0.73
CA LEU A 92 -2.84 -8.20 -1.23
C LEU A 92 -1.64 -8.28 -2.20
N TYR A 93 -0.61 -9.04 -1.82
CA TYR A 93 0.58 -9.24 -2.64
C TYR A 93 0.23 -9.87 -3.99
N LYS A 94 -0.58 -10.95 -4.00
CA LYS A 94 -1.07 -11.57 -5.22
C LYS A 94 -1.97 -10.65 -6.04
N PHE A 95 -2.83 -9.88 -5.39
CA PHE A 95 -3.71 -8.92 -6.05
C PHE A 95 -2.91 -7.86 -6.81
N SER A 96 -1.79 -7.39 -6.26
CA SER A 96 -0.86 -6.49 -6.95
C SER A 96 0.00 -7.13 -8.05
N ASP A 97 -0.23 -8.40 -8.38
CA ASP A 97 0.64 -9.22 -9.22
C ASP A 97 2.10 -9.21 -8.71
N LYS A 98 2.26 -9.26 -7.38
CA LYS A 98 3.56 -9.26 -6.68
C LYS A 98 4.43 -8.02 -6.90
N ARG A 99 3.84 -6.92 -7.38
CA ARG A 99 4.55 -5.66 -7.66
C ARG A 99 4.53 -4.67 -6.49
N LEU A 100 3.83 -4.97 -5.40
CA LEU A 100 3.82 -4.08 -4.24
C LEU A 100 5.21 -3.92 -3.62
N PRO A 101 5.61 -2.70 -3.25
CA PRO A 101 6.84 -2.48 -2.50
C PRO A 101 6.82 -3.17 -1.12
N ALA A 102 7.99 -3.59 -0.65
CA ALA A 102 8.13 -4.32 0.61
C ALA A 102 7.66 -3.49 1.82
N GLU A 103 7.92 -2.19 1.79
CA GLU A 103 7.51 -1.23 2.81
C GLU A 103 5.98 -1.15 2.98
N VAL A 104 5.21 -1.36 1.90
CA VAL A 104 3.74 -1.38 1.96
C VAL A 104 3.25 -2.64 2.66
N LEU A 105 3.79 -3.81 2.29
CA LEU A 105 3.45 -5.07 2.96
C LEU A 105 3.85 -5.03 4.44
N TRP A 106 5.00 -4.42 4.73
CA TRP A 106 5.47 -4.23 6.08
C TRP A 106 4.54 -3.32 6.89
N PHE A 107 4.07 -2.21 6.32
CA PHE A 107 3.05 -1.37 6.95
C PHE A 107 1.81 -2.18 7.31
N PHE A 108 1.23 -2.91 6.35
CA PHE A 108 0.01 -3.67 6.59
C PHE A 108 0.18 -4.81 7.60
N ARG A 109 1.39 -5.36 7.75
CA ARG A 109 1.70 -6.34 8.79
C ARG A 109 1.46 -5.78 10.20
N PHE A 110 1.68 -4.48 10.41
CA PHE A 110 1.51 -3.82 11.71
C PHE A 110 0.24 -2.98 11.82
N CYS A 111 -0.27 -2.52 10.68
CA CYS A 111 -1.37 -1.59 10.58
C CYS A 111 -2.34 -2.06 9.49
N ASN A 112 -3.31 -2.87 9.88
CA ASN A 112 -4.45 -3.24 9.07
C ASN A 112 -5.73 -2.69 9.69
N ILE A 113 -6.43 -1.88 8.91
CA ILE A 113 -7.67 -1.22 9.30
C ILE A 113 -8.83 -2.15 8.95
N PRO A 114 -9.78 -2.41 9.87
CA PRO A 114 -10.97 -3.20 9.54
C PRO A 114 -11.76 -2.58 8.37
N ALA A 115 -12.37 -3.41 7.54
CA ALA A 115 -13.14 -2.94 6.39
C ALA A 115 -14.23 -1.94 6.79
N GLY A 116 -14.38 -0.88 5.98
CA GLY A 116 -15.33 0.20 6.25
C GLY A 116 -14.92 1.11 7.41
N LYS A 117 -13.76 0.87 8.03
CA LYS A 117 -13.08 1.85 8.90
C LYS A 117 -12.05 2.61 8.09
N GLY A 118 -11.64 3.74 8.62
CA GLY A 118 -10.67 4.61 7.97
C GLY A 118 -9.72 5.12 9.02
N LEU A 119 -8.44 5.10 8.69
CA LEU A 119 -7.46 5.80 9.49
C LEU A 119 -7.20 7.15 8.84
N TYR A 120 -7.47 8.23 9.57
CA TYR A 120 -7.40 9.58 9.02
C TYR A 120 -6.13 10.30 9.46
N PHE A 121 -5.43 10.87 8.49
CA PHE A 121 -4.37 11.86 8.68
C PHE A 121 -4.81 13.12 7.94
N GLY A 122 -5.25 14.14 8.67
CA GLY A 122 -5.88 15.31 8.04
C GLY A 122 -7.11 14.92 7.20
N ASP A 123 -7.09 15.26 5.92
CA ASP A 123 -8.13 14.95 4.94
C ASP A 123 -7.94 13.58 4.25
N VAL A 124 -6.82 12.90 4.51
CA VAL A 124 -6.47 11.61 3.90
C VAL A 124 -6.95 10.46 4.78
N ARG A 125 -7.71 9.55 4.19
CA ARG A 125 -8.11 8.26 4.75
C ARG A 125 -7.23 7.15 4.18
N PHE A 126 -6.43 6.53 5.02
CA PHE A 126 -5.77 5.27 4.70
C PHE A 126 -6.74 4.11 4.71
N LEU A 127 -6.58 3.23 3.73
CA LEU A 127 -7.42 2.06 3.54
C LEU A 127 -6.79 0.82 4.19
N GLY A 128 -7.64 -0.03 4.80
CA GLY A 128 -7.24 -1.38 5.17
C GLY A 128 -7.14 -2.29 3.95
N ILE A 129 -6.56 -3.49 4.08
CA ILE A 129 -6.33 -4.40 2.94
C ILE A 129 -7.62 -4.68 2.14
N GLU A 130 -8.73 -4.95 2.82
CA GLU A 130 -10.01 -5.23 2.16
C GLU A 130 -10.54 -4.00 1.41
N ASP A 131 -10.39 -2.82 1.99
CA ASP A 131 -10.77 -1.56 1.35
C ASP A 131 -9.84 -1.19 0.20
N VAL A 132 -8.54 -1.51 0.26
CA VAL A 132 -7.60 -1.39 -0.86
C VAL A 132 -8.08 -2.26 -2.03
N ILE A 133 -8.37 -3.53 -1.78
CA ILE A 133 -8.85 -4.44 -2.84
C ILE A 133 -10.17 -3.91 -3.42
N ARG A 134 -11.11 -3.50 -2.58
CA ARG A 134 -12.40 -2.94 -3.00
C ARG A 134 -12.23 -1.64 -3.81
N ALA A 135 -11.37 -0.73 -3.39
CA ALA A 135 -11.13 0.53 -4.08
C ALA A 135 -10.60 0.29 -5.51
N ASN A 136 -9.76 -0.74 -5.70
CA ASN A 136 -9.16 -1.10 -6.98
C ASN A 136 -10.02 -2.06 -7.83
N THR A 137 -11.20 -2.46 -7.35
CA THR A 137 -12.11 -3.38 -8.08
C THR A 137 -13.49 -2.78 -8.34
N ASP A 138 -13.98 -1.93 -7.43
CA ASP A 138 -15.38 -1.50 -7.44
C ASP A 138 -15.56 0.03 -7.29
N ALA A 139 -14.51 0.81 -7.03
CA ALA A 139 -14.62 2.25 -6.77
C ALA A 139 -13.87 3.10 -7.78
N VAL A 140 -14.43 4.25 -8.15
CA VAL A 140 -13.76 5.27 -8.98
C VAL A 140 -12.97 6.21 -8.07
N PRO A 141 -11.73 6.59 -8.44
CA PRO A 141 -11.05 6.25 -9.70
C PRO A 141 -10.26 4.94 -9.69
N GLY A 142 -10.11 4.28 -8.53
CA GLY A 142 -9.23 3.12 -8.33
C GLY A 142 -9.42 1.98 -9.35
N TYR A 143 -10.65 1.49 -9.53
CA TYR A 143 -10.99 0.45 -10.52
C TYR A 143 -10.53 0.80 -11.94
N CYS A 144 -10.62 2.06 -12.33
CA CYS A 144 -10.27 2.51 -13.67
C CYS A 144 -8.76 2.61 -13.87
N VAL A 145 -8.01 3.06 -12.85
CA VAL A 145 -6.57 3.29 -12.94
C VAL A 145 -5.73 2.07 -12.59
N PHE A 146 -6.29 1.09 -11.89
CA PHE A 146 -5.59 -0.14 -11.52
C PHE A 146 -5.08 -0.95 -12.73
N PRO A 147 -5.86 -1.15 -13.80
CA PRO A 147 -5.36 -1.76 -15.05
C PRO A 147 -4.21 -0.98 -15.72
N GLN A 148 -4.04 0.31 -15.39
CA GLN A 148 -2.95 1.16 -15.89
C GLN A 148 -1.71 1.14 -14.98
N GLY A 149 -1.70 0.29 -13.96
CA GLY A 149 -0.57 0.12 -13.04
C GLY A 149 -0.67 0.95 -11.75
N PHE A 150 -1.81 1.57 -11.44
CA PHE A 150 -1.95 2.42 -10.25
C PHE A 150 -2.80 1.76 -9.18
N MET A 151 -2.23 1.42 -8.03
CA MET A 151 -2.98 0.82 -6.91
C MET A 151 -3.34 1.86 -5.86
N THR A 152 -4.64 2.11 -5.67
CA THR A 152 -5.16 2.99 -4.61
C THR A 152 -4.91 2.38 -3.24
N ILE A 153 -4.28 3.15 -2.34
CA ILE A 153 -3.95 2.75 -0.96
C ILE A 153 -4.54 3.69 0.10
N ALA A 154 -4.90 4.90 -0.31
CA ALA A 154 -5.54 5.90 0.51
C ALA A 154 -6.44 6.76 -0.38
N GLU A 155 -7.36 7.50 0.23
CA GLU A 155 -8.28 8.40 -0.46
C GLU A 155 -8.40 9.73 0.30
N THR A 156 -8.62 10.83 -0.40
CA THR A 156 -8.94 12.10 0.27
C THR A 156 -10.42 12.19 0.60
N SER A 157 -10.79 13.10 1.50
CA SER A 157 -12.19 13.35 1.86
C SER A 157 -13.09 13.81 0.70
N ILE A 158 -12.48 14.33 -0.38
CA ILE A 158 -13.17 14.72 -1.62
C ILE A 158 -13.23 13.59 -2.64
N GLY A 159 -12.67 12.42 -2.35
CA GLY A 159 -12.75 11.22 -3.18
C GLY A 159 -11.55 10.98 -4.10
N ASP A 160 -10.50 11.81 -4.04
CA ASP A 160 -9.30 11.57 -4.85
C ASP A 160 -8.57 10.33 -4.37
N ALA A 161 -8.03 9.55 -5.30
CA ALA A 161 -7.27 8.35 -4.96
C ALA A 161 -5.78 8.66 -4.83
N LEU A 162 -5.16 8.19 -3.74
CA LEU A 162 -3.72 8.18 -3.56
C LEU A 162 -3.20 6.79 -3.96
N CYS A 163 -2.51 6.74 -5.09
CA CYS A 163 -2.14 5.50 -5.77
C CYS A 163 -0.64 5.29 -5.84
N ILE A 164 -0.19 4.07 -5.59
CA ILE A 164 1.17 3.62 -5.89
C ILE A 164 1.27 3.31 -7.40
N ASP A 165 2.28 3.85 -8.08
CA ASP A 165 2.61 3.50 -9.48
C ASP A 165 3.40 2.19 -9.54
N LEU A 166 2.68 1.06 -9.65
CA LEU A 166 3.23 -0.29 -9.73
C LEU A 166 4.11 -0.52 -10.96
N ASP A 167 3.89 0.23 -12.02
CA ASP A 167 4.62 0.11 -13.28
C ASP A 167 5.69 1.20 -13.46
N HIS A 168 6.03 1.92 -12.38
CA HIS A 168 7.11 2.89 -12.39
C HIS A 168 8.44 2.24 -12.78
N LYS A 169 9.13 2.85 -13.73
CA LYS A 169 10.49 2.54 -14.14
C LYS A 169 11.36 3.75 -13.80
N SER A 170 12.46 3.54 -13.11
CA SER A 170 13.44 4.58 -12.81
C SER A 170 13.97 5.20 -14.12
N GLU A 171 14.21 6.52 -14.11
CA GLU A 171 14.63 7.28 -15.30
C GLU A 171 15.96 6.78 -15.89
N ASP A 172 16.80 6.15 -15.07
CA ASP A 172 18.10 5.64 -15.50
C ASP A 172 18.00 4.34 -16.30
N GLY A 173 16.80 3.74 -16.43
CA GLY A 173 16.60 2.41 -17.04
C GLY A 173 17.32 1.28 -16.28
N LEU A 174 18.02 1.63 -15.20
CA LEU A 174 18.49 0.76 -14.16
C LEU A 174 17.26 0.39 -13.35
N GLU A 175 16.50 -0.60 -13.82
CA GLU A 175 15.97 -1.59 -12.89
C GLU A 175 17.20 -2.07 -12.11
N GLU A 176 17.58 -1.39 -11.03
CA GLU A 176 18.61 -1.90 -10.16
C GLU A 176 18.03 -3.20 -9.63
N VAL A 177 18.47 -4.29 -10.27
CA VAL A 177 18.22 -5.67 -9.89
C VAL A 177 18.97 -5.93 -8.58
N TYR A 178 18.63 -5.18 -7.54
CA TYR A 178 18.58 -5.78 -6.23
C TYR A 178 17.26 -6.54 -6.26
N GLU A 179 17.33 -7.86 -6.44
CA GLU A 179 16.17 -8.76 -6.50
C GLU A 179 15.22 -8.60 -5.30
N ASP A 180 15.66 -7.89 -4.25
CA ASP A 180 14.97 -7.62 -3.00
C ASP A 180 14.53 -6.15 -2.82
N TYR A 181 14.95 -5.21 -3.70
CA TYR A 181 14.62 -3.78 -3.60
C TYR A 181 13.74 -3.35 -4.78
N VAL A 182 12.43 -3.28 -4.54
CA VAL A 182 11.49 -2.76 -5.52
C VAL A 182 11.75 -1.26 -5.65
N ALA A 183 12.23 -0.83 -6.82
CA ALA A 183 12.52 0.56 -7.16
C ALA A 183 11.44 1.53 -6.64
N ASN A 184 11.87 2.67 -6.09
CA ASN A 184 11.03 3.77 -5.58
C ASN A 184 9.75 3.92 -6.40
N LYS A 185 8.63 3.44 -5.86
CA LYS A 185 7.33 3.51 -6.53
C LYS A 185 6.59 4.76 -6.06
N PRO A 186 6.54 5.81 -6.88
CA PRO A 186 5.96 7.07 -6.47
C PRO A 186 4.48 6.95 -6.17
N ILE A 187 4.03 7.81 -5.27
CA ILE A 187 2.62 7.96 -4.92
C ILE A 187 2.05 9.13 -5.71
N TYR A 188 0.93 8.90 -6.39
CA TYR A 188 0.19 9.90 -7.14
C TYR A 188 -1.17 10.15 -6.50
N GLN A 189 -1.55 11.41 -6.33
CA GLN A 189 -2.93 11.81 -6.13
C GLN A 189 -3.60 11.96 -7.50
N ILE A 190 -4.56 11.08 -7.75
CA ILE A 190 -5.37 11.02 -8.96
C ILE A 190 -6.74 11.62 -8.62
N PRO A 191 -7.08 12.81 -9.15
CA PRO A 191 -8.34 13.45 -8.85
C PRO A 191 -9.52 12.59 -9.28
N HIS A 192 -10.56 12.49 -8.46
CA HIS A 192 -11.76 11.73 -8.84
C HIS A 192 -12.48 12.36 -10.04
N GLU A 193 -12.42 13.69 -10.18
CA GLU A 193 -12.94 14.42 -11.35
C GLU A 193 -12.20 14.08 -12.65
N LEU A 194 -10.98 13.54 -12.53
CA LEU A 194 -10.15 13.21 -13.69
C LEU A 194 -10.69 12.00 -14.44
N VAL A 195 -11.41 11.08 -13.80
CA VAL A 195 -11.76 9.78 -14.37
C VAL A 195 -13.27 9.57 -14.32
N GLY A 196 -13.92 9.63 -15.48
CA GLY A 196 -15.33 9.25 -15.62
C GLY A 196 -15.55 7.74 -15.53
N GLU A 197 -16.75 7.34 -15.12
CA GLU A 197 -17.19 5.92 -15.13
C GLU A 197 -17.17 5.29 -16.53
N ASP A 198 -17.17 6.12 -17.58
CA ASP A 198 -17.06 5.72 -18.98
C ASP A 198 -15.62 5.45 -19.45
N GLY A 199 -14.64 5.56 -18.55
CA GLY A 199 -13.22 5.38 -18.87
C GLY A 199 -12.63 6.53 -19.68
N VAL A 200 -13.26 7.70 -19.67
CA VAL A 200 -12.76 8.93 -20.29
C VAL A 200 -12.18 9.84 -19.21
N MET A 201 -11.01 10.44 -19.50
CA MET A 201 -10.43 11.44 -18.63
C MET A 201 -10.87 12.85 -19.03
N THR A 202 -11.35 13.68 -18.09
CA THR A 202 -11.94 14.99 -18.39
C THR A 202 -11.44 16.10 -17.47
N LEU A 203 -10.24 16.63 -17.72
CA LEU A 203 -9.79 17.90 -17.09
C LEU A 203 -9.76 19.06 -18.10
N ASP A 204 -9.38 18.78 -19.36
CA ASP A 204 -9.23 19.75 -20.45
C ASP A 204 -9.84 19.22 -21.77
N GLY A 205 -10.94 18.46 -21.65
CA GLY A 205 -11.56 17.69 -22.74
C GLY A 205 -11.28 16.19 -22.65
N PRO A 206 -11.97 15.37 -23.46
CA PRO A 206 -11.88 13.92 -23.39
C PRO A 206 -10.50 13.44 -23.84
N GLN A 207 -9.78 12.79 -22.92
CA GLN A 207 -8.52 12.10 -23.19
C GLN A 207 -8.70 10.58 -22.94
N PRO A 208 -7.99 9.73 -23.68
CA PRO A 208 -8.01 8.29 -23.40
C PRO A 208 -7.37 8.03 -22.03
N LEU A 209 -7.95 7.10 -21.26
CA LEU A 209 -7.39 6.64 -20.01
C LEU A 209 -6.17 5.74 -20.25
N THR A 210 -5.00 6.37 -20.34
CA THR A 210 -3.70 5.68 -20.45
C THR A 210 -2.81 6.06 -19.27
N ARG A 211 -1.83 5.21 -18.95
CA ARG A 211 -0.84 5.50 -17.92
C ARG A 211 -0.15 6.86 -18.12
N GLU A 212 0.23 7.20 -19.34
CA GLU A 212 0.91 8.46 -19.66
C GLU A 212 0.03 9.67 -19.33
N ASN A 213 -1.26 9.61 -19.67
CA ASN A 213 -2.20 10.67 -19.36
C ASN A 213 -2.48 10.77 -17.86
N ILE A 214 -2.58 9.64 -17.16
CA ILE A 214 -2.71 9.62 -15.69
C ILE A 214 -1.50 10.32 -15.06
N VAL A 215 -0.27 9.95 -15.42
CA VAL A 215 0.95 10.60 -14.88
C VAL A 215 0.98 12.09 -15.20
N ALA A 216 0.61 12.50 -16.41
CA ALA A 216 0.65 13.90 -16.84
C ALA A 216 -0.40 14.79 -16.16
N MET A 217 -1.49 14.20 -15.67
CA MET A 217 -2.65 14.93 -15.11
C MET A 217 -2.83 14.73 -13.61
N SER A 218 -2.05 13.83 -12.99
CA SER A 218 -2.07 13.56 -11.55
C SER A 218 -0.94 14.29 -10.84
N PHE A 219 -1.01 14.34 -9.51
CA PHE A 219 0.02 14.98 -8.71
C PHE A 219 0.91 13.94 -8.05
N LYS A 220 2.22 14.04 -8.23
CA LYS A 220 3.16 13.23 -7.46
C LYS A 220 3.23 13.77 -6.03
N VAL A 221 2.74 12.99 -5.07
CA VAL A 221 2.64 13.36 -3.65
C VAL A 221 3.70 12.69 -2.76
N GLY A 222 4.39 11.68 -3.29
CA GLY A 222 5.52 11.04 -2.63
C GLY A 222 6.48 10.41 -3.63
N LEU A 223 7.76 10.38 -3.28
CA LEU A 223 8.80 9.69 -4.05
C LEU A 223 8.63 8.16 -3.99
N ASP A 224 8.19 7.67 -2.84
CA ASP A 224 7.85 6.28 -2.55
C ASP A 224 6.82 6.24 -1.39
N PHE A 225 6.45 5.04 -0.95
CA PHE A 225 5.48 4.90 0.14
C PHE A 225 6.01 5.41 1.48
N SER A 226 7.31 5.28 1.74
CA SER A 226 7.92 5.73 3.00
C SER A 226 7.95 7.25 3.10
N ASP A 227 8.37 7.92 2.02
CA ASP A 227 8.33 9.38 1.87
C ASP A 227 6.90 9.91 2.06
N PHE A 228 5.94 9.25 1.41
CA PHE A 228 4.51 9.58 1.58
C PHE A 228 4.06 9.46 3.04
N MET A 229 4.39 8.37 3.74
CA MET A 229 4.05 8.20 5.15
C MET A 229 4.67 9.29 6.04
N LEU A 230 5.90 9.73 5.76
CA LEU A 230 6.55 10.80 6.51
C LEU A 230 5.89 12.15 6.28
N ILE A 231 5.48 12.45 5.03
CA ILE A 231 4.71 13.64 4.70
C ILE A 231 3.40 13.66 5.48
N MET A 232 2.69 12.53 5.55
CA MET A 232 1.45 12.39 6.32
C MET A 232 1.69 12.56 7.84
N ALA A 233 2.77 12.00 8.36
CA ALA A 233 3.09 12.01 9.79
C ALA A 233 3.43 13.40 10.35
N ARG A 234 3.99 14.28 9.51
CA ARG A 234 4.44 15.61 9.93
C ARG A 234 3.32 16.65 9.99
N ASP A 235 2.07 16.27 9.68
CA ASP A 235 0.95 17.20 9.44
C ASP A 235 1.28 18.28 8.38
N ASP A 236 2.32 18.05 7.57
CA ASP A 236 2.72 18.90 6.44
C ASP A 236 1.73 18.77 5.26
N ILE A 237 0.58 18.11 5.45
CA ILE A 237 -0.51 18.01 4.48
C ILE A 237 -0.95 19.41 4.04
N GLN A 238 -0.98 20.39 4.94
CA GLN A 238 -1.31 21.78 4.56
C GLN A 238 -0.26 22.41 3.62
N LEU A 239 1.02 22.02 3.74
CA LEU A 239 2.07 22.44 2.82
C LEU A 239 1.98 21.70 1.48
N LEU A 240 1.57 20.42 1.51
CA LEU A 240 1.31 19.65 0.30
C LEU A 240 0.12 20.24 -0.48
N GLU A 241 -1.00 20.52 0.19
CA GLU A 241 -2.16 21.19 -0.42
C GLU A 241 -1.78 22.55 -1.03
N ALA A 242 -1.01 23.37 -0.32
CA ALA A 242 -0.59 24.68 -0.81
C ALA A 242 0.36 24.58 -2.02
N ASP A 243 1.33 23.67 -2.00
CA ASP A 243 2.27 23.46 -3.10
C ASP A 243 1.58 22.81 -4.32
N LEU A 244 0.62 21.90 -4.08
CA LEU A 244 -0.21 21.28 -5.11
C LEU A 244 -1.15 22.29 -5.77
N LEU A 245 -1.84 23.13 -4.99
CA LEU A 245 -2.66 24.23 -5.49
C LEU A 245 -1.82 25.22 -6.30
N GLN A 246 -0.65 25.60 -5.79
CA GLN A 246 0.26 26.50 -6.51
C GLN A 246 0.72 25.90 -7.84
N LYS A 247 1.12 24.62 -7.86
CA LYS A 247 1.48 23.89 -9.09
C LYS A 247 0.31 23.77 -10.08
N GLN A 248 -0.92 23.57 -9.59
CA GLN A 248 -2.13 23.60 -10.42
C GLN A 248 -2.33 24.97 -11.07
N PHE A 249 -2.21 26.04 -10.29
CA PHE A 249 -2.34 27.41 -10.78
C PHE A 249 -1.26 27.74 -11.82
N ASP A 250 -0.01 27.39 -11.55
CA ASP A 250 1.11 27.66 -12.46
C ASP A 250 1.03 26.81 -13.74
N GLY A 251 0.62 25.55 -13.63
CA GLY A 251 0.35 24.66 -14.76
C GLY A 251 -0.77 25.20 -15.66
N LYS A 252 -1.91 25.60 -15.07
CA LYS A 252 -3.02 26.24 -15.81
C LYS A 252 -2.59 27.54 -16.46
N LYS A 253 -1.84 28.40 -15.75
CA LYS A 253 -1.34 29.67 -16.26
C LYS A 253 -0.43 29.48 -17.48
N LYS A 254 0.56 28.60 -17.40
CA LYS A 254 1.49 28.31 -18.50
C LYS A 254 0.77 27.75 -19.73
N ARG A 255 -0.26 26.91 -19.54
CA ARG A 255 -1.09 26.39 -20.65
C ARG A 255 -1.92 27.49 -21.30
N MET A 256 -2.51 28.40 -20.53
CA MET A 256 -3.21 29.56 -21.08
C MET A 256 -2.27 30.46 -21.88
N GLU A 257 -1.07 30.75 -21.36
CA GLU A 257 -0.07 31.56 -22.07
C GLU A 257 0.34 30.95 -23.41
N ASN A 258 0.41 29.61 -23.51
CA ASN A 258 0.71 28.91 -24.76
C ASN A 258 -0.46 28.88 -25.76
N ALA A 259 -1.71 28.98 -25.31
CA ALA A 259 -2.89 28.95 -26.18
C ALA A 259 -3.18 30.31 -26.86
N TYR A 260 -2.63 31.40 -26.32
CA TYR A 260 -2.82 32.76 -26.82
C TYR A 260 -1.65 33.29 -27.68
N ASN A 261 -0.57 32.52 -27.82
CA ASN A 261 0.59 32.82 -28.68
C ASN A 261 0.59 31.91 -29.92
#